data_AF-A0A956DTZ4-F1
#
_entry.id   AF-A0A956DTZ4-F1
#
_cell.length_a   1.000
_cell.length_b   1.000
_cell.length_c   1.000
_cell.angle_alpha   90.00
_cell.angle_beta   90.00
_cell.angle_gamma   90.00
#
_symmetry.space_group_name_H-M   'P 1'
#
loop_
_entity.id
_entity.type
_entity.pdbx_description
1 polymer ?
#
loop_
_entity_poly.entity_id
_entity_poly.type
_entity_poly.pdbx_seq_one_letter_code
_entity_poly.pdbx_strand_id
1 'polypeptide(L)'
;MATCPDCGKRYRNDVRVCEVDGVPLLPDEVVAHLDDDLKPGDEVGDYAVDAKIGGGAFGVVYSATHLLIGKRAAIKVLASR
;
A
#
# COMPACT_ATOMS: atom_id res chain seq x y z
N MET A 1 6.24 18.52 4.53
CA MET A 1 7.43 17.66 4.59
C MET A 1 7.29 16.65 3.46
N ALA A 2 8.41 16.18 2.95
CA ALA A 2 8.45 15.14 1.94
C ALA A 2 9.16 13.92 2.55
N THR A 3 8.67 12.73 2.27
CA THR A 3 9.19 11.49 2.81
C THR A 3 9.63 10.59 1.67
N CYS A 4 10.78 9.94 1.85
CA CYS A 4 11.21 8.90 0.93
C CYS A 4 10.28 7.69 1.09
N PRO A 5 9.60 7.21 0.03
CA PRO A 5 8.71 6.05 0.13
C PRO A 5 9.47 4.75 0.41
N ASP A 6 10.76 4.66 0.07
CA ASP A 6 11.55 3.44 0.21
C ASP A 6 12.26 3.33 1.57
N CYS A 7 12.86 4.42 2.07
CA CYS A 7 13.59 4.40 3.35
C CYS A 7 12.86 5.08 4.51
N GLY A 8 11.74 5.76 4.27
CA GLY A 8 10.93 6.43 5.30
C GLY A 8 11.56 7.70 5.90
N LYS A 9 12.73 8.15 5.43
CA LYS A 9 13.37 9.37 5.93
C LYS A 9 12.57 10.61 5.51
N ARG A 10 12.36 11.53 6.45
CA ARG A 10 11.64 12.79 6.25
C ARG A 10 12.59 13.93 5.88
N TYR A 11 12.15 14.76 4.96
CA TYR A 11 12.88 15.87 4.39
C TYR A 11 12.00 17.13 4.34
N ARG A 12 12.66 18.27 4.12
CA ARG A 12 11.98 19.51 3.77
C ARG A 12 11.55 19.48 2.30
N ASN A 13 10.48 20.21 1.97
CA ASN A 13 9.86 20.17 0.63
C ASN A 13 10.74 20.75 -0.51
N ASP A 14 11.82 21.45 -0.17
CA ASP A 14 12.82 21.96 -1.10
C ASP A 14 13.79 20.87 -1.58
N VAL A 15 13.89 19.77 -0.84
CA VAL A 15 14.60 18.56 -1.28
C VAL A 15 13.64 17.73 -2.12
N ARG A 16 14.10 17.29 -3.29
CA ARG A 16 13.27 16.57 -4.29
C ARG A 16 13.62 15.09 -4.43
N VAL A 17 14.81 14.69 -3.99
CA VAL A 17 15.38 13.35 -4.18
C VAL A 17 16.03 12.89 -2.88
N CYS A 18 15.83 11.62 -2.52
CA CYS A 18 16.48 11.00 -1.37
C CYS A 18 18.00 10.88 -1.59
N GLU A 19 18.78 11.36 -0.63
CA GLU A 19 20.26 11.24 -0.65
C GLU A 19 20.77 9.81 -0.40
N VAL A 20 19.93 8.93 0.15
CA VAL A 20 20.29 7.55 0.50
C VAL A 20 20.02 6.61 -0.70
N ASP A 21 18.84 6.73 -1.30
CA ASP A 21 18.34 5.76 -2.26
C ASP A 21 18.17 6.33 -3.68
N GLY A 22 18.28 7.66 -3.83
CA GLY A 22 18.17 8.35 -5.13
C GLY A 22 16.75 8.44 -5.70
N VAL A 23 15.72 8.01 -4.94
CA VAL A 23 14.32 8.06 -5.39
C VAL A 23 13.66 9.42 -5.15
N PRO A 24 12.65 9.81 -5.95
CA PRO A 24 11.87 11.01 -5.72
C PRO A 24 11.17 10.98 -4.35
N LEU A 25 11.23 12.10 -3.63
CA LEU A 25 10.51 12.25 -2.37
C LEU A 25 9.03 12.53 -2.65
N LEU A 26 8.15 11.89 -1.89
CA LEU A 26 6.70 12.12 -1.97
C LEU A 26 6.24 13.02 -0.82
N PRO A 27 5.20 13.85 -1.00
CA PRO A 27 4.58 14.55 0.12
C PRO A 27 4.17 13.57 1.22
N ASP A 28 4.38 13.94 2.49
CA ASP A 28 4.07 13.05 3.63
C ASP A 28 2.62 12.52 3.62
N GLU A 29 1.67 13.31 3.13
CA GLU A 29 0.27 12.94 2.94
C GLU A 29 0.09 11.81 1.90
N VAL A 30 0.90 11.77 0.85
CA VAL A 30 0.92 10.66 -0.11
C VAL A 30 1.54 9.42 0.50
N VAL A 31 2.61 9.58 1.29
CA VAL A 31 3.26 8.45 1.99
C VAL A 31 2.35 7.86 3.06
N ALA A 32 1.59 8.68 3.79
CA ALA A 32 0.65 8.21 4.81
C ALA A 32 -0.45 7.29 4.24
N HIS A 33 -0.81 7.46 2.96
CA HIS A 33 -1.78 6.59 2.28
C HIS A 33 -1.16 5.27 1.75
N LEU A 34 0.16 5.11 1.75
CA LEU A 34 0.82 3.86 1.38
C LEU A 34 0.73 2.80 2.50
N ASP A 35 0.50 3.24 3.74
CA ASP A 35 0.43 2.39 4.94
C ASP A 35 -0.99 1.92 5.31
N ASP A 36 -2.03 2.33 4.56
CA ASP A 36 -3.39 1.87 4.80
C ASP A 36 -3.59 0.44 4.25
N ASP A 37 -3.11 -0.54 5.01
CA ASP A 37 -3.45 -1.96 4.82
C ASP A 37 -4.99 -2.11 4.77
N LEU A 38 -5.50 -2.89 3.79
CA LEU A 38 -6.91 -3.24 3.72
C LEU A 38 -7.33 -4.02 4.98
N LYS A 39 -8.50 -3.68 5.53
CA LYS A 39 -9.05 -4.24 6.76
C LYS A 39 -10.12 -5.29 6.44
N PRO A 40 -10.36 -6.25 7.35
CA PRO A 40 -11.50 -7.16 7.23
C PRO A 40 -12.82 -6.39 7.07
N GLY A 41 -13.59 -6.73 6.03
CA GLY A 41 -14.84 -6.07 5.67
C GLY A 41 -14.69 -4.96 4.63
N ASP A 42 -13.48 -4.50 4.31
CA ASP A 42 -13.28 -3.55 3.21
C ASP A 42 -13.70 -4.18 1.88
N GLU A 43 -14.39 -3.41 1.06
CA GLU A 43 -14.86 -3.84 -0.26
C GLU A 43 -13.87 -3.42 -1.36
N VAL A 44 -13.46 -4.39 -2.19
CA VAL A 44 -12.61 -4.19 -3.36
C VAL A 44 -13.34 -4.77 -4.57
N GLY A 45 -14.09 -3.93 -5.28
CA GLY A 45 -15.01 -4.39 -6.32
C GLY A 45 -16.08 -5.31 -5.73
N ASP A 46 -16.25 -6.51 -6.30
CA ASP A 46 -17.24 -7.50 -5.86
C ASP A 46 -16.77 -8.40 -4.70
N TYR A 47 -15.69 -8.03 -4.01
CA TYR A 47 -15.06 -8.84 -2.98
C TYR A 47 -14.99 -8.10 -1.65
N ALA A 48 -15.34 -8.77 -0.55
CA ALA A 48 -15.04 -8.32 0.80
C ALA A 48 -13.73 -8.95 1.29
N VAL A 49 -12.83 -8.13 1.84
CA VAL A 49 -11.56 -8.58 2.42
C VAL A 49 -11.83 -9.38 3.70
N ASP A 50 -11.23 -10.56 3.82
CA ASP A 50 -11.30 -11.38 5.03
C ASP A 50 -10.11 -11.06 5.97
N ALA A 51 -8.88 -11.09 5.42
CA ALA A 51 -7.63 -10.95 6.18
C ALA A 51 -6.42 -10.78 5.25
N LYS A 52 -5.33 -10.19 5.78
CA LYS A 52 -4.00 -10.22 5.16
C LYS A 52 -3.40 -11.63 5.28
N ILE A 53 -2.96 -12.21 4.16
CA ILE A 53 -2.41 -13.58 4.12
C ILE A 53 -0.93 -13.63 3.70
N GLY A 54 -0.35 -12.52 3.24
CA GLY A 54 1.07 -12.42 2.97
C GLY A 54 1.48 -11.05 2.45
N GLY A 55 2.78 -10.76 2.45
CA GLY A 55 3.31 -9.51 1.91
C GLY A 55 4.80 -9.64 1.56
N GLY A 56 5.25 -8.81 0.62
CA GLY A 56 6.65 -8.73 0.22
C GLY A 56 6.91 -7.49 -0.63
N ALA A 57 8.10 -7.41 -1.24
CA ALA A 57 8.54 -6.23 -2.01
C ALA A 57 7.57 -5.80 -3.13
N PHE A 58 6.80 -6.73 -3.69
CA PHE A 58 5.84 -6.45 -4.77
C PHE A 58 4.41 -6.15 -4.27
N GLY A 59 4.24 -5.95 -2.97
CA GLY A 59 2.96 -5.60 -2.35
C GLY A 59 2.39 -6.69 -1.43
N VAL A 60 1.10 -6.57 -1.14
CA VAL A 60 0.40 -7.31 -0.08
C VAL A 60 -0.69 -8.19 -0.68
N VAL A 61 -0.88 -9.38 -0.13
CA VAL A 61 -1.92 -10.33 -0.54
C VAL A 61 -2.92 -10.50 0.59
N TYR A 62 -4.20 -10.37 0.27
CA TYR A 62 -5.33 -10.55 1.19
C TYR A 62 -6.21 -11.70 0.70
N SER A 63 -6.74 -12.51 1.62
CA SER A 63 -7.87 -13.38 1.31
C SER A 63 -9.16 -12.57 1.29
N ALA A 64 -10.06 -12.88 0.38
CA ALA A 64 -11.32 -12.19 0.22
C ALA A 64 -12.42 -13.16 -0.23
N THR A 65 -13.68 -12.76 -0.03
CA THR A 65 -14.87 -13.51 -0.43
C THR A 65 -15.68 -12.72 -1.45
N HIS A 66 -15.99 -13.33 -2.59
CA HIS A 66 -16.86 -12.70 -3.61
C HIS A 66 -18.29 -12.58 -3.06
N LEU A 67 -18.83 -11.36 -3.05
CA LEU A 67 -20.10 -11.03 -2.37
C LEU A 67 -21.30 -11.80 -2.92
N LEU A 68 -21.42 -11.93 -4.24
CA LEU A 68 -22.54 -12.64 -4.87
C LEU A 68 -22.45 -14.17 -4.79
N ILE A 69 -21.30 -14.75 -5.12
CA ILE A 69 -21.17 -16.21 -5.30
C ILE A 69 -20.51 -16.93 -4.12
N GLY A 70 -20.02 -16.21 -3.11
CA GLY A 70 -19.41 -16.76 -1.90
C GLY A 70 -18.08 -17.48 -2.11
N LYS A 71 -17.44 -17.36 -3.28
CA LYS A 71 -16.16 -18.01 -3.56
C LYS A 71 -15.00 -17.21 -2.98
N ARG A 72 -13.99 -17.92 -2.47
CA ARG A 72 -12.75 -17.30 -1.97
C ARG A 72 -11.81 -16.93 -3.10
N ALA A 73 -11.13 -15.80 -2.94
CA ALA A 73 -10.10 -15.31 -3.82
C ALA A 73 -8.92 -14.71 -3.02
N ALA A 74 -7.80 -14.50 -3.71
CA ALA A 74 -6.67 -13.73 -3.20
C ALA A 74 -6.58 -12.40 -3.97
N ILE A 75 -6.54 -11.29 -3.25
CA ILE A 75 -6.36 -9.95 -3.81
C ILE A 75 -4.92 -9.54 -3.56
N LYS A 76 -4.14 -9.32 -4.62
CA LYS A 76 -2.78 -8.78 -4.52
C LYS A 76 -2.80 -7.28 -4.81
N VAL A 77 -2.59 -6.48 -3.78
CA VAL A 77 -2.38 -5.04 -3.89
C VAL A 77 -0.91 -4.81 -4.21
N LEU A 78 -0.63 -4.16 -5.34
CA LEU A 78 0.74 -3.85 -5.77
C LEU A 78 1.25 -2.63 -5.00
N ALA A 79 2.54 -2.62 -4.65
CA ALA A 79 3.18 -1.43 -4.12
C ALA A 79 3.07 -0.29 -5.16
N SER A 80 2.56 0.86 -4.74
CA SER A 80 2.49 2.06 -5.58
C SER A 80 3.91 2.59 -5.80
N ARG A 81 4.22 2.98 -7.04
CA ARG A 81 5.56 3.40 -7.47
C ARG A 81 5.53 4.84 -7.99
#